data_AF-A0A011Q9X2-F1
#
_entry.id   AF-A0A011Q9X2-F1
#
_cell.length_a   1.000
_cell.length_b   1.000
_cell.length_c   1.000
_cell.angle_alpha   90.00
_cell.angle_beta   90.00
_cell.angle_gamma   90.00
#
_symmetry.space_group_name_H-M   'P 1'
#
loop_
_entity.id
_entity.type
_entity.pdbx_description
1 polymer ?
#
loop_
_entity_poly.entity_id
_entity_poly.type
_entity_poly.pdbx_seq_one_letter_code
_entity_poly.pdbx_strand_id
1 'polypeptide(L)'
;MSEEIATLVENINASPEPLHADFTSEVRALVRCGLPAARAILPLLMSPDELTRLRAQRVLEGVSRSAVADTWGGDWALLWHDNGDYHWRAEAGKRQSAVNRWLAWLDQAAAAAPD
;
A
#
# COMPACT_ATOMS: atom_id res chain seq x y z
N MET A 1 10.55 -10.77 -5.00
CA MET A 1 9.66 -9.80 -5.68
C MET A 1 9.55 -10.22 -7.13
N SER A 2 8.34 -10.39 -7.67
CA SER A 2 8.16 -10.77 -9.08
C SER A 2 8.53 -9.60 -10.00
N GLU A 3 8.96 -9.90 -11.23
CA GLU A 3 9.25 -8.89 -12.26
C GLU A 3 8.01 -8.04 -12.61
N GLU A 4 6.81 -8.63 -12.51
CA GLU A 4 5.54 -7.94 -12.69
C GLU A 4 5.34 -6.83 -11.65
N ILE A 5 5.51 -7.13 -10.35
CA ILE A 5 5.34 -6.12 -9.29
C ILE A 5 6.35 -5.00 -9.45
N ALA A 6 7.61 -5.33 -9.78
CA ALA A 6 8.64 -4.32 -10.03
C ALA A 6 8.22 -3.36 -11.16
N THR A 7 7.78 -3.93 -12.29
CA THR A 7 7.31 -3.16 -13.45
C THR A 7 6.11 -2.26 -13.09
N LEU A 8 5.16 -2.78 -12.32
CA LEU A 8 3.97 -2.03 -11.90
C LEU A 8 4.33 -0.89 -10.92
N VAL A 9 5.28 -1.11 -10.02
CA VAL A 9 5.76 -0.08 -9.08
C VAL A 9 6.46 1.05 -9.84
N GLU A 10 7.34 0.72 -10.79
CA GLU A 10 8.02 1.70 -11.64
C GLU A 10 7.03 2.54 -12.46
N ASN A 11 5.93 1.92 -12.90
CA ASN A 11 4.91 2.54 -13.75
C ASN A 11 3.65 2.95 -12.99
N ILE A 12 3.69 3.09 -11.66
CA ILE A 12 2.51 3.39 -10.84
C ILE A 12 1.76 4.66 -11.31
N ASN A 13 2.46 5.56 -12.01
CA ASN A 13 1.94 6.81 -12.54
C ASN A 13 1.55 6.81 -14.03
N ALA A 14 1.85 5.74 -14.78
CA ALA A 14 1.86 5.74 -16.24
C ALA A 14 0.47 5.88 -16.89
N SER A 15 -0.56 5.27 -16.29
CA SER A 15 -1.90 5.21 -16.89
C SER A 15 -2.94 5.93 -16.02
N PRO A 16 -2.93 7.28 -15.92
CA PRO A 16 -3.89 8.02 -15.13
C PRO A 16 -5.30 7.78 -15.65
N GLU A 17 -6.22 7.51 -14.73
CA GLU A 17 -7.61 7.33 -15.11
C GLU A 17 -8.32 8.67 -15.31
N PRO A 18 -9.16 8.78 -16.36
CA PRO A 18 -10.02 9.94 -16.51
C PRO A 18 -10.86 10.14 -15.23
N LEU A 19 -10.78 11.34 -14.65
CA LEU A 19 -11.53 11.77 -13.46
C LEU A 19 -11.10 11.15 -12.11
N HIS A 20 -10.08 10.28 -12.07
CA HIS A 20 -9.58 9.66 -10.84
C HIS A 20 -8.05 9.75 -10.74
N ALA A 21 -7.55 10.88 -10.23
CA ALA A 21 -6.10 11.11 -10.13
C ALA A 21 -5.40 10.07 -9.24
N ASP A 22 -6.09 9.56 -8.22
CA ASP A 22 -5.58 8.61 -7.23
C ASP A 22 -5.51 7.16 -7.71
N PHE A 23 -6.12 6.83 -8.86
CA PHE A 23 -6.10 5.50 -9.44
C PHE A 23 -5.49 5.48 -10.85
N THR A 24 -4.75 4.41 -11.09
CA THR A 24 -4.24 4.01 -12.40
C THR A 24 -4.53 2.54 -12.60
N SER A 25 -4.40 2.06 -13.85
CA SER A 25 -4.41 0.62 -14.15
C SER A 25 -3.39 -0.15 -13.31
N GLU A 26 -2.22 0.46 -13.08
CA GLU A 26 -1.13 -0.13 -12.29
C GLU A 26 -1.46 -0.18 -10.80
N VAL A 27 -2.09 0.85 -10.22
CA VAL A 27 -2.60 0.82 -8.84
C VAL A 27 -3.55 -0.35 -8.65
N ARG A 28 -4.49 -0.57 -9.59
CA ARG A 28 -5.42 -1.70 -9.50
C ARG A 28 -4.72 -3.05 -9.63
N ALA A 29 -3.73 -3.15 -10.51
CA ALA A 29 -2.95 -4.37 -10.67
C ALA A 29 -2.16 -4.69 -9.39
N LEU A 30 -1.50 -3.70 -8.80
CA LEU A 30 -0.79 -3.85 -7.53
C LEU A 30 -1.71 -4.30 -6.39
N VAL A 31 -2.94 -3.79 -6.31
CA VAL A 31 -3.91 -4.26 -5.32
C VAL A 31 -4.21 -5.76 -5.51
N ARG A 32 -4.36 -6.24 -6.75
CA ARG A 32 -4.59 -7.67 -7.03
C ARG A 32 -3.39 -8.55 -6.69
N CYS A 33 -2.17 -8.00 -6.77
CA CYS A 33 -0.96 -8.71 -6.38
C CYS A 33 -0.82 -8.93 -4.85
N GLY A 34 -1.65 -8.28 -4.02
CA GLY A 34 -1.72 -8.55 -2.58
C GLY A 34 -0.50 -8.10 -1.77
N LEU A 35 -0.21 -8.82 -0.68
CA LEU A 35 0.83 -8.47 0.31
C LEU A 35 2.22 -8.20 -0.30
N PRO A 36 2.71 -8.97 -1.30
CA PRO A 36 3.98 -8.67 -1.96
C PRO A 36 4.03 -7.27 -2.59
N ALA A 37 2.94 -6.79 -3.18
CA ALA A 37 2.87 -5.45 -3.76
C ALA A 37 2.76 -4.35 -2.69
N ALA A 38 2.02 -4.59 -1.60
CA ALA A 38 1.98 -3.65 -0.47
C ALA A 38 3.37 -3.42 0.14
N ARG A 39 4.21 -4.46 0.21
CA ARG A 39 5.62 -4.32 0.61
C ARG A 39 6.42 -3.50 -0.39
N ALA A 40 6.27 -3.78 -1.69
CA ALA A 40 7.05 -3.13 -2.73
C ALA A 40 6.77 -1.61 -2.85
N ILE A 41 5.55 -1.16 -2.52
CA ILE A 41 5.20 0.27 -2.58
C ILE A 41 5.64 1.09 -1.37
N LEU A 42 6.17 0.49 -0.28
CA LEU A 42 6.50 1.25 0.94
C LEU A 42 7.47 2.41 0.70
N PRO A 43 8.53 2.28 -0.15
CA PRO A 43 9.39 3.41 -0.48
C PRO A 43 8.64 4.57 -1.17
N LEU A 44 7.60 4.27 -1.95
CA LEU A 44 6.82 5.27 -2.68
C LEU A 44 5.96 6.16 -1.75
N LEU A 45 5.62 5.67 -0.56
CA LEU A 45 4.96 6.45 0.48
C LEU A 45 5.85 7.62 0.98
N MET A 46 7.16 7.51 0.75
CA MET A 46 8.13 8.57 1.06
C MET A 46 8.53 9.42 -0.15
N SER A 47 7.96 9.17 -1.35
CA SER A 47 8.24 9.93 -2.56
C SER A 47 8.09 11.45 -2.36
N PRO A 48 8.94 12.29 -2.97
CA PRO A 48 8.72 13.74 -2.99
C PRO A 48 7.44 14.13 -3.76
N ASP A 49 7.02 13.33 -4.74
CA ASP A 49 5.81 13.57 -5.53
C ASP A 49 4.54 13.16 -4.76
N GLU A 50 3.59 14.08 -4.60
CA GLU A 50 2.40 13.80 -3.79
C GLU A 50 1.45 12.79 -4.44
N LEU A 51 1.39 12.75 -5.77
CA LEU A 51 0.50 11.86 -6.49
C LEU A 51 0.98 10.41 -6.41
N THR A 52 2.29 10.18 -6.48
CA THR A 52 2.93 8.89 -6.18
C THR A 52 2.58 8.43 -4.78
N ARG A 53 2.63 9.31 -3.77
CA ARG A 53 2.27 8.95 -2.38
C ARG A 53 0.80 8.57 -2.26
N LEU A 54 -0.09 9.33 -2.89
CA LEU A 54 -1.53 9.06 -2.91
C LEU A 54 -1.83 7.71 -3.56
N ARG A 55 -1.22 7.41 -4.70
CA ARG A 55 -1.39 6.13 -5.42
C ARG A 55 -0.83 4.95 -4.62
N ALA A 56 0.35 5.12 -4.01
CA ALA A 56 0.91 4.11 -3.11
C ALA A 56 0.02 3.88 -1.88
N GLN A 57 -0.60 4.94 -1.34
CA GLN A 57 -1.60 4.81 -0.27
C GLN A 57 -2.81 3.99 -0.74
N ARG A 58 -3.34 4.21 -1.95
CA ARG A 58 -4.45 3.42 -2.49
C ARG A 58 -4.12 1.93 -2.61
N VAL A 59 -2.89 1.61 -3.02
CA VAL A 59 -2.41 0.22 -3.02
C VAL A 59 -2.42 -0.35 -1.61
N LEU A 60 -1.85 0.37 -0.64
CA LEU A 60 -1.78 -0.08 0.76
C LEU A 60 -3.18 -0.28 1.37
N GLU A 61 -4.09 0.66 1.16
CA GLU A 61 -5.49 0.57 1.61
C GLU A 61 -6.20 -0.64 0.98
N GLY A 62 -6.09 -0.82 -0.33
CA GLY A 62 -6.73 -1.93 -1.04
C GLY A 62 -6.24 -3.30 -0.58
N VAL A 63 -4.92 -3.47 -0.47
CA VAL A 63 -4.32 -4.74 -0.04
C VAL A 63 -4.63 -5.03 1.43
N SER A 64 -4.49 -4.04 2.33
CA SER A 64 -4.77 -4.24 3.76
C SER A 64 -6.25 -4.52 4.04
N ARG A 65 -7.17 -3.91 3.28
CA ARG A 65 -8.61 -4.24 3.37
C ARG A 65 -8.87 -5.68 2.97
N SER A 66 -8.27 -6.16 1.88
CA SER A 66 -8.43 -7.55 1.44
C SER A 66 -7.89 -8.52 2.50
N ALA A 67 -6.69 -8.26 3.03
CA ALA A 67 -6.07 -9.12 4.04
C ALA A 67 -6.89 -9.23 5.33
N VAL A 68 -7.54 -8.14 5.75
CA VAL A 68 -8.44 -8.16 6.91
C VAL A 68 -9.77 -8.84 6.59
N ALA A 69 -10.33 -8.65 5.40
CA ALA A 69 -11.59 -9.27 5.00
C ALA A 69 -11.53 -10.81 5.00
N ASP A 70 -10.35 -11.36 4.74
CA ASP A 70 -10.10 -12.81 4.79
C ASP A 70 -10.01 -13.35 6.24
N THR A 71 -9.98 -12.47 7.24
CA THR A 71 -9.91 -12.82 8.67
C THR A 71 -11.28 -12.65 9.35
N TRP A 72 -11.84 -13.74 9.89
CA TRP A 72 -13.10 -13.68 10.63
C TRP A 72 -13.03 -12.73 11.83
N GLY A 73 -13.86 -11.68 11.83
CA GLY A 73 -13.87 -10.65 12.88
C GLY A 73 -12.78 -9.57 12.75
N GLY A 74 -12.09 -9.50 11.61
CA GLY A 74 -11.08 -8.48 11.36
C GLY A 74 -11.66 -7.06 11.30
N ASP A 75 -10.99 -6.10 11.94
CA ASP A 75 -11.33 -4.68 11.90
C ASP A 75 -10.25 -3.90 11.15
N TRP A 76 -10.58 -3.47 9.93
CA TRP A 76 -9.63 -2.74 9.09
C TRP A 76 -9.36 -1.33 9.61
N ALA A 77 -10.35 -0.69 10.24
CA ALA A 77 -10.18 0.65 10.79
C ALA A 77 -9.20 0.62 11.97
N LEU A 78 -9.32 -0.40 12.84
CA LEU A 78 -8.37 -0.63 13.92
C LEU A 78 -6.96 -0.94 13.38
N LEU A 79 -6.85 -1.81 12.37
CA LEU A 79 -5.55 -2.09 11.73
C LEU A 79 -4.91 -0.81 11.17
N TRP A 80 -5.68 -0.01 10.45
CA TRP A 80 -5.20 1.24 9.86
C TRP A 80 -4.72 2.24 10.93
N HIS A 81 -5.50 2.36 12.00
CA HIS A 81 -5.18 3.21 13.14
C HIS A 81 -3.90 2.77 13.87
N ASP A 82 -3.77 1.49 14.19
CA ASP A 82 -2.59 0.96 14.88
C ASP A 82 -1.31 1.13 14.05
N ASN A 83 -1.43 1.09 12.73
CA ASN A 83 -0.34 1.35 11.79
C ASN A 83 -0.10 2.85 11.50
N GLY A 84 -0.72 3.74 12.28
CA GLY A 84 -0.37 5.16 12.34
C GLY A 84 -1.14 6.07 11.39
N ASP A 85 -2.33 5.66 10.95
CA ASP A 85 -3.26 6.48 10.15
C ASP A 85 -2.54 7.17 8.98
N TYR A 86 -1.85 6.39 8.14
CA TYR A 86 -1.03 6.96 7.07
C TYR A 86 -1.84 7.94 6.22
N HIS A 87 -1.28 9.12 5.96
CA HIS A 87 -1.89 10.10 5.08
C HIS A 87 -0.82 10.71 4.17
N TRP A 88 -1.02 10.65 2.86
CA TRP A 88 -0.06 11.10 1.84
C TRP A 88 0.34 12.58 1.94
N ARG A 89 -0.51 13.44 2.53
CA ARG A 89 -0.18 14.86 2.83
C ARG A 89 0.35 15.11 4.24
N ALA A 90 0.47 14.08 5.08
CA ALA A 90 1.05 14.28 6.40
C ALA A 90 2.53 14.69 6.27
N GLU A 91 3.03 15.37 7.30
CA GLU A 91 4.44 15.70 7.42
C GLU A 91 5.33 14.45 7.33
N ALA A 92 6.54 14.62 6.79
CA ALA A 92 7.43 13.50 6.47
C ALA A 92 7.71 12.59 7.68
N GLY A 93 7.85 13.15 8.89
CA GLY A 93 8.08 12.36 10.11
C GLY A 93 6.91 11.43 10.47
N LYS A 94 5.66 11.89 10.27
CA LYS A 94 4.47 11.05 10.46
C LYS A 94 4.38 9.95 9.41
N ARG A 95 4.64 10.29 8.14
CA ARG A 95 4.68 9.30 7.05
C ARG A 95 5.73 8.22 7.31
N GLN A 96 6.95 8.60 7.69
CA GLN A 96 8.02 7.64 8.00
C GLN A 96 7.65 6.72 9.17
N SER A 97 7.04 7.28 10.23
CA SER A 97 6.62 6.50 11.39
C SER A 97 5.56 5.46 11.02
N ALA A 98 4.57 5.84 10.21
CA ALA A 98 3.56 4.91 9.71
C ALA A 98 4.16 3.84 8.78
N VAL A 99 5.06 4.23 7.86
CA VAL A 99 5.77 3.26 6.97
C VAL A 99 6.51 2.20 7.78
N ASN A 100 7.17 2.57 8.88
CA ASN A 100 7.87 1.62 9.74
C ASN A 100 6.90 0.63 10.41
N ARG A 101 5.70 1.08 10.82
CA ARG A 101 4.67 0.20 11.39
C ARG A 101 4.11 -0.75 10.35
N TRP A 102 3.78 -0.23 9.15
CA TRP A 102 3.33 -1.04 8.03
C TRP A 102 4.35 -2.09 7.59
N LEU A 103 5.64 -1.74 7.59
CA LEU A 103 6.71 -2.72 7.33
C LEU A 103 6.68 -3.86 8.35
N ALA A 104 6.59 -3.54 9.64
CA ALA A 104 6.54 -4.54 10.70
C ALA A 104 5.29 -5.43 10.60
N TRP A 105 4.13 -4.85 10.30
CA TRP A 105 2.90 -5.61 10.09
C TRP A 105 3.00 -6.53 8.86
N LEU A 106 3.57 -6.03 7.74
CA LEU A 106 3.76 -6.83 6.52
C LEU A 106 4.74 -7.99 6.74
N ASP A 107 5.79 -7.80 7.54
CA ASP A 107 6.70 -8.88 7.94
C ASP A 107 5.97 -9.97 8.73
N GLN A 108 5.06 -9.59 9.64
CA GLN A 108 4.24 -10.54 10.39
C GLN A 108 3.23 -11.27 9.50
N ALA A 109 2.55 -10.54 8.62
CA ALA A 109 1.57 -11.11 7.69
C ALA A 109 2.22 -12.11 6.73
N ALA A 110 3.43 -11.82 6.23
CA ALA A 110 4.18 -12.74 5.38
C ALA A 110 4.59 -14.03 6.13
N ALA A 111 4.91 -13.94 7.42
CA ALA A 111 5.25 -15.11 8.24
C ALA A 111 4.04 -15.99 8.60
N ALA A 112 2.82 -15.45 8.52
CA ALA A 112 1.59 -16.17 8.85
C ALA A 112 0.91 -16.82 7.64
N ALA A 113 1.31 -16.50 6.41
CA ALA A 113 0.75 -17.11 5.22
C ALA A 113 1.26 -18.55 5.07
N PRO A 114 0.37 -19.56 4.91
CA PRO A 114 0.80 -20.93 4.60
C PRO A 114 1.37 -21.01 3.16
N ASP A 115 2.34 -21.90 2.96
CA ASP A 115 2.95 -22.22 1.64
C ASP A 115 1.90 -22.70 0.61
#